data_AF-E0U6R2-F1
#
_entry.id   AF-E0U6R2-F1
#
_cell.length_a   1.000
_cell.length_b   1.000
_cell.length_c   1.000
_cell.angle_alpha   90.00
_cell.angle_beta   90.00
_cell.angle_gamma   90.00
#
_symmetry.space_group_name_H-M   'P 1'
#
loop_
_entity.id
_entity.type
_entity.pdbx_description
1 polymer ?
#
loop_
_entity_poly.entity_id
_entity_poly.type
_entity_poly.pdbx_seq_one_letter_code
_entity_poly.pdbx_strand_id
1 'polypeptide(L)' 'MMWKIRHFCFAFWLYLNQPLEGSESQSVWHMSRFWYLYKIQFLETCLEKDINSESHYTQ' A
#
# COMPACT_ATOMS: atom_id res chain seq x y z
N MET A 1 -14.12 15.53 9.11
CA MET A 1 -14.44 14.10 9.35
C MET A 1 -14.69 13.29 8.07
N MET A 2 -15.45 13.81 7.08
CA MET A 2 -15.83 13.06 5.85
C MET A 2 -14.67 12.65 4.92
N TRP A 3 -13.56 13.42 4.91
CA TRP A 3 -12.41 13.14 4.04
C TRP A 3 -11.71 11.82 4.36
N LYS A 4 -11.66 11.44 5.65
CA LYS A 4 -11.05 10.18 6.08
C LYS A 4 -11.89 8.99 5.62
N ILE A 5 -13.21 9.08 5.72
CA ILE A 5 -14.14 8.04 5.26
C ILE A 5 -14.00 7.82 3.76
N ARG A 6 -13.92 8.90 2.97
CA ARG A 6 -13.72 8.80 1.52
C ARG A 6 -12.41 8.08 1.16
N HIS A 7 -11.33 8.37 1.89
CA HIS A 7 -10.05 7.69 1.70
C HIS A 7 -10.12 6.19 2.04
N PHE A 8 -10.79 5.84 3.14
CA PHE A 8 -10.98 4.43 3.52
C PHE A 8 -11.82 3.68 2.49
N CYS A 9 -12.93 4.26 2.02
CA CYS A 9 -13.77 3.66 0.99
C CYS A 9 -13.02 3.49 -0.33
N PHE A 10 -12.19 4.48 -0.71
CA PHE A 10 -11.39 4.42 -1.94
C PHE A 10 -10.29 3.36 -1.86
N ALA A 11 -9.56 3.29 -0.74
CA ALA A 11 -8.55 2.25 -0.52
C ALA A 11 -9.18 0.84 -0.51
N PHE A 12 -10.36 0.70 0.09
CA PHE A 12 -11.10 -0.55 0.11
C PHE A 12 -11.59 -0.95 -1.29
N TRP A 13 -12.07 0.01 -2.08
CA TRP A 13 -12.48 -0.20 -3.47
C TRP A 13 -11.32 -0.66 -4.35
N LEU A 14 -10.16 0.00 -4.24
CA LEU A 14 -8.94 -0.39 -4.96
C LEU A 14 -8.48 -1.80 -4.59
N TYR A 15 -8.55 -2.15 -3.30
CA TYR A 15 -8.16 -3.48 -2.82
C TYR A 15 -9.11 -4.58 -3.30
N LEU A 16 -10.42 -4.33 -3.28
CA LEU A 16 -11.41 -5.31 -3.76
C LEU A 16 -11.40 -5.45 -5.28
N ASN A 17 -11.04 -4.39 -6.01
CA ASN A 17 -11.07 -4.38 -7.47
C ASN A 17 -9.70 -4.70 -8.10
N GLN A 18 -8.80 -5.35 -7.35
CA GLN A 18 -7.54 -5.81 -7.92
C GLN A 18 -7.80 -6.93 -8.94
N PRO A 19 -7.20 -6.88 -10.14
CA PRO A 19 -7.36 -7.93 -11.14
C PRO A 19 -6.79 -9.25 -10.58
N LEU A 20 -7.61 -10.31 -10.60
CA LEU A 20 -7.29 -11.65 -10.08
C LEU A 20 -6.34 -12.45 -11.00
N GLU A 21 -5.51 -11.77 -11.80
CA GLU A 21 -4.54 -12.39 -12.70
C GLU A 21 -3.33 -12.91 -11.93
N GLY A 22 -3.51 -14.07 -11.32
CA GLY A 22 -2.45 -14.83 -10.68
C GLY A 22 -3.06 -15.95 -9.87
N SER A 23 -2.81 -17.20 -10.27
CA SER A 23 -3.31 -18.43 -9.67
C SER A 23 -2.86 -18.69 -8.21
N GLU A 24 -2.46 -17.64 -7.47
CA GLU A 24 -1.98 -17.70 -6.09
C GLU A 24 -2.52 -16.55 -5.22
N SER A 25 -3.62 -15.90 -5.61
CA SER A 25 -4.32 -14.99 -4.70
C SER A 25 -5.06 -15.79 -3.61
N GLN A 26 -4.30 -16.40 -2.69
CA GLN A 26 -4.82 -16.81 -1.39
C GLN A 26 -5.40 -15.56 -0.75
N SER A 27 -6.72 -15.44 -0.82
CA SER A 27 -7.48 -14.31 -0.28
C SER A 27 -6.92 -13.94 1.09
N VAL A 28 -6.36 -12.74 1.21
CA VAL A 28 -5.74 -12.26 2.45
C VAL A 28 -6.85 -11.83 3.42
N TRP A 29 -7.72 -12.77 3.80
CA TRP A 29 -8.63 -12.60 4.94
C TRP A 29 -7.88 -12.67 6.26
N HIS A 30 -6.64 -13.13 6.24
CA HIS A 30 -5.74 -13.09 7.39
C HIS A 30 -5.19 -11.68 7.58
N MET A 31 -5.83 -10.92 8.47
CA MET A 31 -5.42 -9.56 8.83
C MET A 31 -3.95 -9.46 9.25
N SER A 32 -3.37 -10.53 9.81
CA SER A 32 -1.94 -10.59 10.14
C SER A 32 -1.05 -10.55 8.90
N ARG A 33 -1.42 -11.29 7.83
CA ARG A 33 -0.68 -11.28 6.57
C ARG A 33 -0.87 -9.97 5.82
N PHE A 34 -2.06 -9.39 5.88
CA PHE A 34 -2.31 -8.04 5.34
C PHE A 34 -1.41 -6.99 6.03
N TRP A 35 -1.40 -6.98 7.36
CA TRP A 35 -0.59 -6.03 8.12
C TRP A 35 0.91 -6.17 7.85
N TYR A 36 1.38 -7.40 7.70
CA TYR A 36 2.76 -7.69 7.37
C TYR A 36 3.13 -7.15 5.98
N LEU A 37 2.32 -7.44 4.95
CA LEU A 37 2.54 -6.95 3.59
C LEU A 37 2.44 -5.42 3.52
N TYR A 38 1.44 -4.83 4.18
CA TYR A 38 1.29 -3.38 4.26
C TYR A 38 2.51 -2.71 4.88
N LYS A 39 3.08 -3.29 5.96
CA LYS A 39 4.26 -2.74 6.63
C LYS A 39 5.49 -2.76 5.72
N ILE A 40 5.69 -3.84 4.95
CA ILE A 40 6.79 -3.93 3.98
C ILE A 40 6.64 -2.83 2.93
N GLN A 41 5.47 -2.75 2.29
CA GLN A 41 5.21 -1.77 1.25
C GLN A 41 5.35 -0.32 1.75
N PHE A 42 4.94 -0.07 3.00
CA PHE A 42 5.12 1.23 3.64
C PHE A 42 6.59 1.59 3.82
N LEU A 43 7.41 0.65 4.31
CA LEU A 43 8.85 0.86 4.49
C LEU A 43 9.57 1.06 3.16
N GLU A 44 9.21 0.31 2.13
CA GLU A 44 9.76 0.48 0.77
C GLU A 44 9.45 1.87 0.21
N THR A 45 8.20 2.34 0.37
CA THR A 45 7.80 3.68 -0.06
C THR A 45 8.55 4.78 0.70
N CYS A 46 8.76 4.60 2.01
CA CYS A 46 9.56 5.52 2.82
C CYS A 46 11.01 5.56 2.36
N LEU A 47 11.61 4.39 2.09
CA LEU A 47 12.99 4.29 1.63
C LEU A 47 13.16 4.94 0.25
N GLU A 48 12.25 4.66 -0.69
CA GLU A 48 12.26 5.29 -2.02
C GLU A 48 12.13 6.82 -1.92
N LYS A 49 11.26 7.32 -1.03
CA LYS A 49 11.12 8.75 -0.79
C LYS A 49 12.38 9.37 -0.20
N ASP A 50 13.07 8.68 0.70
CA ASP A 50 14.30 9.15 1.34
C ASP A 50 15.43 9.27 0.31
N ILE A 51 15.62 8.23 -0.51
CA ILE A 51 16.57 8.21 -1.64
C ILE A 51 16.28 9.37 -2.63
N ASN A 52 15.00 9.58 -2.96
CA ASN A 52 14.59 10.66 -3.85
C ASN A 52 14.71 12.06 -3.20
N SER A 53 14.75 12.13 -1.86
CA SER A 53 14.95 13.40 -1.16
C SER A 53 16.42 13.78 -1.06
N GLU A 54 17.33 12.82 -0.84
CA GLU A 54 18.77 13.09 -0.86
C GLU A 54 19.28 13.52 -2.23
N SER A 55 18.75 12.95 -3.31
CA SER A 55 19.13 13.34 -4.68
C SER A 55 18.75 14.78 -5.05
N HIS A 56 17.80 15.39 -4.34
CA HIS A 56 17.36 16.77 -4.54
C HIS A 56 18.30 17.81 -3.88
N TYR A 57 19.26 17.38 -3.03
CA TYR A 57 20.24 18.28 -2.38
C TYR A 57 21.65 18.19 -2.98
N THR A 58 21.88 17.29 -3.94
CA THR A 58 23.17 17.10 -4.63
C THR A 58 23.23 17.66 -6.05
N GLN A 59 22.24 18.44 -6.50
CA GLN A 59 22.26 19.17 -7.78
C GLN A 59 22.63 20.63 -7.62
#